data_AF-A0A7S0F220-F1
#
_entry.id   AF-A0A7S0F220-F1
#
_cell.length_a   1.000
_cell.length_b   1.000
_cell.length_c   1.000
_cell.angle_alpha   90.00
_cell.angle_beta   90.00
_cell.angle_gamma   90.00
#
_symmetry.space_group_name_H-M   'P 1'
#
loop_
_entity.id
_entity.type
_entity.pdbx_description
1 polymer ?
#
loop_
_entity_poly.entity_id
_entity_poly.type
_entity_poly.pdbx_seq_one_letter_code
_entity_poly.pdbx_strand_id
1 'polypeptide(L)'
;GFSLLSDMVYVTQSAARLMRCIHEIVLKRGWAGLADRVLNMCKMVDKRMWLSQTPLRQFNGIPEDIIKKIEKKDFQWERFYDLQPQEIGELIRFPKMGKAIHRFVHQFPRLPPPPPAPPPT
;
A
#
# COMPACT_ATOMS: atom_id res chain seq x y z
N GLY A 1 5.92 30.90 1.83
CA GLY A 1 5.56 29.67 2.56
C GLY A 1 4.09 29.33 2.45
N PHE A 2 3.19 30.25 2.86
CA PHE A 2 1.76 29.96 3.00
C PHE A 2 0.97 29.75 1.69
N SER A 3 1.34 30.43 0.60
CA SER A 3 0.66 30.25 -0.71
C SER A 3 0.75 28.80 -1.20
N LEU A 4 1.98 28.26 -1.27
CA LEU A 4 2.21 26.88 -1.73
C LEU A 4 1.52 25.83 -0.85
N LEU A 5 1.47 26.07 0.46
CA LEU A 5 0.74 25.19 1.38
C LEU A 5 -0.76 25.19 1.08
N SER A 6 -1.32 26.38 0.83
CA SER A 6 -2.73 26.56 0.49
C SER A 6 -3.07 25.89 -0.84
N ASP A 7 -2.22 26.05 -1.85
CA ASP A 7 -2.37 25.42 -3.16
C ASP A 7 -2.31 23.88 -3.05
N MET A 8 -1.36 23.35 -2.28
CA MET A 8 -1.23 21.91 -2.04
C MET A 8 -2.49 21.34 -1.36
N VAL A 9 -3.02 22.03 -0.34
CA VAL A 9 -4.25 21.60 0.34
C VAL A 9 -5.44 21.63 -0.63
N TYR A 10 -5.58 22.70 -1.42
CA TYR A 10 -6.65 22.83 -2.40
C TYR A 10 -6.64 21.69 -3.43
N VAL A 11 -5.45 21.39 -4.00
CA VAL A 11 -5.29 20.30 -4.97
C VAL A 11 -5.59 18.94 -4.33
N THR A 12 -5.04 18.66 -3.16
CA THR A 12 -5.20 17.35 -2.50
C THR A 12 -6.64 17.07 -2.04
N GLN A 13 -7.40 18.09 -1.64
CA GLN A 13 -8.81 17.95 -1.26
C GLN A 13 -9.71 17.49 -2.41
N SER A 14 -9.38 17.89 -3.65
CA SER A 14 -10.15 17.52 -4.84
C SER A 14 -9.59 16.29 -5.55
N ALA A 15 -8.29 16.01 -5.40
CA ALA A 15 -7.59 14.94 -6.11
C ALA A 15 -8.27 13.57 -5.97
N ALA A 16 -8.72 13.19 -4.77
CA ALA A 16 -9.35 11.88 -4.56
C ALA A 16 -10.61 11.67 -5.42
N ARG A 17 -11.48 12.69 -5.51
CA ARG A 17 -12.71 12.63 -6.32
C ARG A 17 -12.41 12.65 -7.81
N LEU A 18 -11.48 13.51 -8.23
CA LEU A 18 -11.07 13.61 -9.63
C LEU A 18 -10.44 12.30 -10.13
N MET A 19 -9.52 11.72 -9.34
CA MET A 19 -8.88 10.45 -9.66
C MET A 19 -9.89 9.29 -9.73
N ARG A 20 -10.86 9.24 -8.81
CA ARG A 20 -11.94 8.25 -8.85
C ARG A 20 -12.82 8.40 -10.10
N CYS A 21 -13.17 9.63 -10.49
CA CYS A 21 -13.92 9.88 -11.72
C CYS A 21 -13.17 9.35 -12.95
N ILE A 22 -11.86 9.62 -13.04
CA ILE A 22 -11.00 9.11 -14.13
C ILE A 22 -10.99 7.58 -14.12
N HIS A 23 -10.84 6.95 -12.95
CA HIS A 23 -10.86 5.49 -12.82
C HIS A 23 -12.16 4.89 -13.38
N GLU A 24 -13.31 5.43 -12.99
CA GLU A 24 -14.62 4.94 -13.45
C GLU A 24 -14.80 5.07 -14.97
N ILE A 25 -14.33 6.17 -15.57
CA ILE A 25 -14.36 6.36 -17.03
C ILE A 25 -13.50 5.30 -17.73
N VAL A 26 -12.27 5.11 -17.26
CA VAL A 26 -11.32 4.15 -17.85
C VAL A 26 -11.82 2.72 -17.70
N LEU A 27 -12.40 2.38 -16.54
CA LEU A 27 -12.98 1.07 -16.27
C LEU A 27 -14.16 0.77 -17.18
N LYS A 28 -15.09 1.73 -17.35
CA LYS A 28 -16.24 1.60 -18.27
C LYS A 28 -15.83 1.43 -19.73
N ARG A 29 -14.66 1.94 -20.12
CA ARG A 29 -14.10 1.78 -21.48
C ARG A 29 -13.37 0.45 -21.68
N GLY A 30 -13.22 -0.37 -20.65
CA GLY A 30 -12.55 -1.67 -20.75
C GLY A 30 -11.02 -1.59 -20.87
N TRP A 31 -10.40 -0.46 -20.54
CA TRP A 31 -8.96 -0.26 -20.68
C TRP A 31 -8.21 -0.80 -19.45
N ALA A 32 -8.11 -2.11 -19.33
CA ALA A 32 -7.61 -2.80 -18.14
C ALA A 32 -6.25 -2.26 -17.63
N GLY A 33 -5.25 -2.13 -18.51
CA GLY A 33 -3.92 -1.65 -18.12
C GLY A 33 -3.91 -0.20 -17.61
N LEU A 34 -4.78 0.67 -18.15
CA LEU A 34 -4.92 2.03 -17.65
C LEU A 34 -5.75 2.06 -16.37
N ALA A 35 -6.79 1.22 -16.27
CA ALA A 35 -7.63 1.13 -15.09
C ALA A 35 -6.80 0.77 -13.85
N ASP A 36 -5.90 -0.20 -13.97
CA ASP A 36 -4.98 -0.58 -12.89
C ASP A 36 -4.08 0.59 -12.44
N ARG A 37 -3.45 1.29 -13.39
CA ARG A 37 -2.58 2.45 -13.09
C ARG A 37 -3.35 3.57 -12.38
N VAL A 38 -4.55 3.88 -12.86
CA VAL A 38 -5.40 4.94 -12.26
C VAL A 38 -5.91 4.51 -10.89
N LEU A 39 -6.27 3.24 -10.70
CA LEU A 39 -6.65 2.70 -9.39
C LEU A 39 -5.50 2.83 -8.39
N ASN A 40 -4.28 2.51 -8.81
CA ASN A 40 -3.10 2.67 -7.98
C ASN A 40 -2.85 4.14 -7.63
N MET A 41 -3.06 5.08 -8.56
CA MET A 41 -3.01 6.50 -8.26
C MET A 41 -4.10 6.95 -7.27
N CYS A 42 -5.32 6.40 -7.36
CA CYS A 42 -6.36 6.65 -6.37
C CYS A 42 -5.92 6.22 -4.96
N LYS A 43 -5.31 5.03 -4.83
CA LYS A 43 -4.78 4.52 -3.56
C LYS A 43 -3.67 5.43 -3.01
N MET A 44 -2.75 5.88 -3.88
CA MET A 44 -1.64 6.74 -3.47
C MET A 44 -2.12 8.11 -2.96
N VAL A 45 -3.14 8.69 -3.60
CA VAL A 45 -3.77 9.94 -3.15
C VAL A 45 -4.49 9.75 -1.80
N ASP A 46 -5.28 8.68 -1.66
CA ASP A 46 -6.05 8.41 -0.44
C ASP A 46 -5.14 8.14 0.76
N LYS A 47 -4.12 7.29 0.57
CA LYS A 47 -3.19 6.89 1.63
C LYS A 47 -2.02 7.84 1.82
N ARG A 48 -1.88 8.86 0.96
CA ARG A 48 -0.76 9.81 0.97
C ARG A 48 0.60 9.13 1.00
N MET A 49 0.74 8.05 0.24
CA MET A 49 1.96 7.25 0.14
C MET A 49 2.10 6.70 -1.27
N TRP A 50 3.33 6.44 -1.68
CA TRP A 50 3.63 5.85 -2.98
C TRP A 50 3.54 4.33 -2.95
N LEU A 51 3.31 3.70 -4.11
CA LEU A 51 3.30 2.23 -4.22
C LEU A 51 4.66 1.58 -3.89
N SER A 52 5.77 2.31 -4.06
CA SER A 52 7.11 1.84 -3.70
C SER A 52 7.34 1.77 -2.19
N GLN A 53 6.46 2.38 -1.40
CA GLN A 53 6.53 2.37 0.06
C GLN A 53 5.83 1.13 0.63
N THR A 54 6.26 0.69 1.81
CA THR A 54 5.70 -0.52 2.42
C THR A 54 4.25 -0.31 2.86
N PRO A 55 3.34 -1.29 2.65
CA PRO A 55 1.97 -1.23 3.16
C PRO A 55 1.88 -1.05 4.69
N LEU A 56 2.95 -1.32 5.43
CA LEU A 56 3.02 -1.09 6.88
C LEU A 56 2.74 0.36 7.28
N ARG A 57 2.96 1.32 6.38
CA ARG A 57 2.59 2.74 6.58
C ARG A 57 1.11 2.99 6.83
N GLN A 58 0.25 2.05 6.44
CA GLN A 58 -1.19 2.16 6.64
C GLN A 58 -1.62 1.86 8.08
N PHE A 59 -0.74 1.27 8.90
CA PHE A 59 -1.05 0.93 10.29
C PHE A 59 -0.56 1.99 11.27
N ASN A 60 -1.48 2.48 12.11
CA ASN A 60 -1.14 3.31 13.25
C ASN A 60 -0.59 2.41 14.37
N GLY A 61 0.70 2.50 14.66
CA GLY A 61 1.34 1.69 15.71
C GLY A 61 2.78 1.27 15.43
N ILE A 62 3.30 1.55 14.23
CA ILE A 62 4.69 1.33 13.89
C ILE A 62 5.39 2.70 13.82
N PRO A 63 6.46 2.93 14.59
CA PRO A 63 7.28 4.13 14.48
C PRO A 63 7.82 4.35 13.06
N GLU A 64 7.78 5.59 12.57
CA GLU A 64 8.19 5.98 11.22
C GLU A 64 9.65 5.63 10.92
N ASP A 65 10.52 5.71 11.93
CA ASP A 65 11.92 5.32 11.88
C ASP A 65 12.12 3.80 11.65
N ILE A 66 11.22 2.96 12.15
CA ILE A 66 11.22 1.52 11.87
C ILE A 66 10.75 1.25 10.45
N ILE A 67 9.69 1.94 10.00
CA ILE A 67 9.19 1.84 8.61
C ILE A 67 10.31 2.20 7.63
N LYS A 68 10.99 3.34 7.84
CA LYS A 68 12.11 3.77 6.97
C LYS A 68 13.26 2.76 6.96
N LYS A 69 13.56 2.10 8.09
CA LYS A 69 14.57 1.02 8.13
C LYS A 69 14.14 -0.18 7.30
N ILE A 70 12.87 -0.56 7.34
CA ILE A 70 12.32 -1.65 6.52
C ILE A 70 12.42 -1.29 5.04
N GLU A 71 11.97 -0.10 4.64
CA GLU A 71 12.01 0.36 3.24
C GLU A 71 13.44 0.44 2.70
N LYS A 72 14.41 0.86 3.53
CA LYS A 72 15.83 0.92 3.13
C LYS A 72 16.42 -0.46 2.80
N LYS A 73 15.84 -1.55 3.32
CA LYS A 73 16.31 -2.91 3.05
C LYS A 73 15.81 -3.48 1.73
N ASP A 74 14.88 -2.79 1.06
CA ASP A 74 14.28 -3.20 -0.21
C ASP A 74 13.82 -4.66 -0.22
N PHE A 75 13.21 -5.09 0.89
CA PHE A 75 12.70 -6.45 1.04
C PHE A 75 11.29 -6.56 0.47
N GLN A 76 11.06 -7.54 -0.41
CA GLN A 76 9.77 -7.77 -1.06
C GLN A 76 8.65 -7.96 -0.03
N TRP A 77 7.51 -7.30 -0.25
CA TRP A 77 6.38 -7.32 0.69
C TRP A 77 5.84 -8.74 0.93
N GLU A 78 5.74 -9.53 -0.14
CA GLU A 78 5.19 -10.89 -0.14
C GLU A 78 6.00 -11.83 0.76
N ARG A 79 7.31 -11.59 0.90
CA ARG A 79 8.18 -12.42 1.73
C ARG A 79 7.97 -12.22 3.23
N PHE A 80 7.35 -11.11 3.65
CA PHE A 80 7.07 -10.89 5.07
C PHE A 80 6.06 -11.89 5.64
N TYR A 81 5.23 -12.52 4.80
CA TYR A 81 4.26 -13.53 5.25
C TYR A 81 4.92 -14.85 5.65
N ASP A 82 6.10 -15.15 5.12
CA ASP A 82 6.80 -16.41 5.39
C ASP A 82 7.71 -16.33 6.64
N LEU A 83 7.99 -15.12 7.12
CA LEU A 83 8.93 -14.88 8.21
C LEU A 83 8.28 -15.05 9.59
N GLN A 84 9.01 -15.66 10.50
CA GLN A 84 8.66 -15.72 11.92
C GLN A 84 8.88 -14.35 12.61
N PRO A 85 8.18 -14.09 13.73
CA PRO A 85 8.35 -12.84 14.49
C PRO A 85 9.81 -12.52 14.86
N GLN A 86 10.62 -13.54 15.15
CA GLN A 86 12.03 -13.41 15.50
C GLN A 86 12.85 -12.93 14.31
N GLU A 87 12.66 -13.55 13.14
CA GLU A 87 13.35 -13.21 11.89
C GLU A 87 13.02 -11.78 11.44
N ILE A 88 11.75 -11.35 11.59
CA ILE A 88 11.35 -9.95 11.33
C ILE A 88 12.08 -9.01 12.31
N GLY A 89 12.17 -9.38 13.58
CA GLY A 89 12.87 -8.62 14.61
C GLY A 89 14.37 -8.45 14.34
N GLU A 90 15.04 -9.51 13.88
CA GLU A 90 16.43 -9.50 13.43
C GLU A 90 16.60 -8.67 12.16
N LEU A 91 15.69 -8.83 11.20
CA LEU A 91 15.68 -8.06 9.96
C LEU A 91 15.63 -6.57 10.26
N ILE A 92 14.82 -6.09 11.19
CA ILE A 92 14.76 -4.65 11.51
C ILE A 92 15.81 -4.20 12.54
N ARG A 93 16.64 -5.11 13.06
CA ARG A 93 17.56 -4.90 14.20
C ARG A 93 16.84 -4.33 15.42
N PHE A 94 15.60 -4.76 15.63
CA PHE A 94 14.76 -4.34 16.75
C PHE A 94 13.80 -5.48 17.16
N PRO A 95 14.31 -6.49 17.90
CA PRO A 95 13.57 -7.72 18.20
C PRO A 95 12.21 -7.50 18.87
N LYS A 96 12.08 -6.44 19.68
CA LYS A 96 10.85 -6.09 20.40
C LYS A 96 9.65 -5.84 19.48
N MET A 97 9.87 -5.31 18.28
CA MET A 97 8.77 -5.02 17.32
C MET A 97 8.47 -6.17 16.36
N GLY A 98 9.27 -7.23 16.34
CA GLY A 98 9.08 -8.36 15.43
C GLY A 98 7.68 -8.96 15.54
N LYS A 99 7.18 -9.18 16.77
CA LYS A 99 5.82 -9.68 17.05
C LYS A 99 4.72 -8.72 16.57
N ALA A 100 4.91 -7.41 16.78
CA ALA A 100 3.92 -6.40 16.39
C ALA A 100 3.82 -6.30 14.87
N ILE A 101 4.95 -6.24 14.17
CA ILE A 101 5.00 -6.17 12.71
C ILE A 101 4.46 -7.46 12.10
N HIS A 102 4.84 -8.63 12.61
CA HIS A 102 4.28 -9.90 12.18
C HIS A 102 2.75 -9.90 12.24
N ARG A 103 2.18 -9.42 13.35
CA ARG A 103 0.73 -9.29 13.50
C ARG A 103 0.13 -8.34 12.44
N PHE A 104 0.75 -7.20 12.19
CA PHE A 104 0.26 -6.24 11.18
C PHE A 104 0.32 -6.79 9.75
N VAL A 105 1.40 -7.52 9.41
CA VAL A 105 1.52 -8.21 8.12
C VAL A 105 0.35 -9.18 7.92
N HIS A 106 0.00 -9.97 8.95
CA HIS A 106 -1.09 -10.94 8.88
C HIS A 106 -2.49 -10.32 9.01
N GLN A 107 -2.60 -9.06 9.46
CA GLN A 107 -3.85 -8.28 9.44
C GLN A 107 -4.07 -7.58 8.09
N PHE A 108 -3.04 -7.50 7.24
CA PHE A 108 -3.18 -6.87 5.94
C PHE A 108 -4.12 -7.70 5.04
N PRO A 109 -5.13 -7.08 4.41
CA PRO A 109 -6.10 -7.81 3.61
C PRO A 109 -5.44 -8.56 2.45
N ARG A 110 -5.66 -9.88 2.40
CA ARG A 110 -5.24 -10.77 1.31
C ARG A 110 -6.38 -11.69 0.94
N LEU A 111 -6.65 -11.81 -0.36
CA LEU A 111 -7.60 -12.79 -0.89
C LEU A 111 -6.81 -13.97 -1.46
N PRO A 112 -7.24 -15.21 -1.21
CA PRO A 112 -6.71 -16.35 -1.93
C PRO A 112 -7.05 -16.22 -3.42
N PRO A 113 -6.23 -16.80 -4.32
CA PRO A 113 -6.55 -16.81 -5.74
C PRO A 113 -7.90 -17.51 -5.95
N PRO A 114 -8.73 -17.02 -6.90
CA PRO A 114 -9.98 -17.68 -7.23
C PRO A 114 -9.71 -19.10 -7.75
N PRO A 115 -10.64 -20.05 -7.54
CA PRO A 115 -10.52 -21.39 -8.09
C PRO A 115 -10.49 -21.34 -9.63
N PRO A 116 -9.85 -22.32 -10.30
CA PRO A 116 -9.85 -22.39 -11.76
C PRO A 116 -11.28 -22.47 -12.29
N ALA A 117 -11.55 -21.72 -13.36
CA ALA A 117 -12.84 -21.76 -14.02
C ALA A 117 -13.10 -23.18 -14.59
N PRO A 118 -14.35 -23.68 -14.55
CA PRO A 118 -14.69 -24.92 -15.23
C PRO A 118 -14.49 -24.74 -16.75
N PRO A 119 -14.19 -25.83 -17.48
CA PRO A 119 -14.03 -25.76 -18.93
C PRO A 119 -15.34 -25.28 -19.60
N PRO A 120 -15.26 -24.53 -20.70
CA PRO A 120 -16.44 -24.13 -21.46
C PRO A 120 -17.15 -25.38 -22.02
N THR A 121 -18.49 -25.39 -21.93
CA THR A 121 -19.38 -26.40 -22.53
C THR A 121 -19.53 -26.22 -24.02
#